data_AF-A0AAD5YNN9-F1
#
_entry.id   AF-A0AAD5YNN9-F1
#
_cell.length_a   1.000
_cell.length_b   1.000
_cell.length_c   1.000
_cell.angle_alpha   90.00
_cell.angle_beta   90.00
_cell.angle_gamma   90.00
#
_symmetry.space_group_name_H-M   'P 1'
#
loop_
_entity.id
_entity.type
_entity.pdbx_description
1 polymer ?
#
loop_
_entity_poly.entity_id
_entity_poly.type
_entity_poly.pdbx_seq_one_letter_code
_entity_poly.pdbx_strand_id
1 'polypeptide(L)'
;MSPPQQARKRSRFRPCIDLHDGQVKQIVGGTLTETAETLKTNFVASHPPRYFAELYQERDLEGGHVIMLGKGNEDAAREALAAWPRGLQVGGGINDKNCTEWLAAGASKVIVTSFLFPNGVFSLERLQAISKLTGKEGLVVDVSCRKVGDRWFVATDKWQRITETEVCKETLDLVSDYCSEFLIHAADVEGLCKGIDEELVEKLGSWVTIPTTYAGGAKALEDLETVDRLSEGKVDLTYGSSLDIFGGTLVRFEELVEVDNRLKYI
;
A
#
# COMPACT_ATOMS: atom_id res chain seq x y z
N MET A 1 -23.12 11.52 -34.11
CA MET A 1 -21.76 11.70 -33.54
C MET A 1 -21.81 11.06 -32.16
N SER A 2 -21.08 9.98 -31.96
CA SER A 2 -20.91 9.39 -30.63
C SER A 2 -20.31 10.45 -29.71
N PRO A 3 -20.73 10.56 -28.43
CA PRO A 3 -20.08 11.47 -27.51
C PRO A 3 -18.57 11.17 -27.48
N PRO A 4 -17.70 12.18 -27.33
CA PRO A 4 -16.28 11.93 -27.14
C PRO A 4 -16.14 10.95 -25.97
N GLN A 5 -15.49 9.80 -26.23
CA GLN A 5 -15.16 8.85 -25.17
C GLN A 5 -14.36 9.62 -24.13
N GLN A 6 -14.93 9.76 -22.93
CA GLN A 6 -14.23 10.34 -21.80
C GLN A 6 -12.98 9.49 -21.58
N ALA A 7 -11.80 10.12 -21.60
CA ALA A 7 -10.53 9.39 -21.44
C ALA A 7 -10.62 8.53 -20.17
N ARG A 8 -10.43 7.22 -20.34
CA ARG A 8 -10.51 6.27 -19.23
C ARG A 8 -9.40 6.59 -18.24
N LYS A 9 -9.70 6.60 -16.93
CA LYS A 9 -8.65 6.64 -15.90
C LYS A 9 -7.63 5.51 -16.18
N ARG A 10 -6.35 5.80 -15.97
CA ARG A 10 -5.25 4.84 -16.10
C ARG A 10 -4.69 4.53 -14.72
N SER A 11 -4.27 3.28 -14.52
CA SER A 11 -3.56 2.90 -13.30
C SER A 11 -2.23 3.64 -13.19
N ARG A 12 -1.85 3.94 -11.95
CA ARG A 12 -0.65 4.72 -11.63
C ARG A 12 0.34 3.91 -10.80
N PHE A 13 1.61 4.24 -10.93
CA PHE A 13 2.64 3.80 -10.01
C PHE A 13 2.49 4.52 -8.66
N ARG A 14 2.48 3.76 -7.56
CA ARG A 14 2.50 4.28 -6.18
C ARG A 14 3.79 3.84 -5.49
N PRO A 15 4.67 4.77 -5.07
CA PRO A 15 5.92 4.40 -4.43
C PRO A 15 5.72 4.02 -2.95
N CYS A 16 6.59 3.17 -2.41
CA CYS A 16 6.58 2.81 -0.98
C CYS A 16 7.90 3.14 -0.28
N ILE A 17 7.86 3.26 1.05
CA ILE A 17 9.03 3.31 1.95
C ILE A 17 8.72 2.42 3.16
N ASP A 18 9.32 1.24 3.18
CA ASP A 18 9.17 0.31 4.31
C ASP A 18 10.28 0.55 5.34
N LEU A 19 9.88 0.75 6.59
CA LEU A 19 10.77 1.09 7.69
C LEU A 19 10.84 -0.05 8.71
N HIS A 20 12.06 -0.45 9.08
CA HIS A 20 12.30 -1.39 10.17
C HIS A 20 13.59 -1.04 10.92
N ASP A 21 13.52 -0.94 12.25
CA ASP A 21 14.59 -0.40 13.11
C ASP A 21 15.08 0.98 12.65
N GLY A 22 14.17 1.86 12.24
CA GLY A 22 14.47 3.22 11.81
C GLY A 22 15.19 3.33 10.46
N GLN A 23 15.31 2.22 9.71
CA GLN A 23 15.99 2.16 8.42
C GLN A 23 15.03 1.72 7.33
N VAL A 24 15.27 2.20 6.11
CA VAL A 24 14.52 1.75 4.93
C VAL A 24 14.97 0.32 4.58
N LYS A 25 14.04 -0.64 4.68
CA LYS A 25 14.32 -2.06 4.41
C LYS A 25 13.21 -2.64 3.55
N GLN A 26 13.58 -3.45 2.57
CA GLN A 26 12.63 -4.28 1.84
C GLN A 26 12.57 -5.68 2.47
N ILE A 27 11.38 -6.10 2.90
CA ILE A 27 11.15 -7.37 3.59
C ILE A 27 10.34 -8.31 2.69
N VAL A 28 10.60 -9.61 2.80
CA VAL A 28 9.78 -10.64 2.15
C VAL A 28 8.51 -10.92 2.97
N GLY A 29 7.37 -10.95 2.30
CA GLY A 29 6.07 -11.35 2.84
C GLY A 29 6.15 -12.62 3.70
N GLY A 30 5.54 -12.60 4.89
CA GLY A 30 5.44 -13.71 5.83
C GLY A 30 6.66 -14.01 6.70
N THR A 31 7.76 -13.25 6.59
CA THR A 31 9.03 -13.57 7.28
C THR A 31 9.27 -12.81 8.59
N LEU A 32 8.39 -11.88 8.96
CA LEU A 32 8.44 -11.22 10.26
C LEU A 32 8.00 -12.22 11.36
N THR A 33 8.94 -12.80 12.10
CA THR A 33 8.64 -13.43 13.40
C THR A 33 9.14 -12.54 14.55
N GLU A 34 8.90 -12.92 15.80
CA GLU A 34 9.37 -12.17 16.97
C GLU A 34 10.88 -12.28 17.21
N THR A 35 11.56 -13.21 16.53
CA THR A 35 13.01 -13.38 16.62
C THR A 35 13.70 -12.79 15.38
N ALA A 36 14.67 -11.89 15.62
CA ALA A 36 15.47 -11.23 14.59
C ALA A 36 16.19 -12.21 13.62
N GLU A 37 16.32 -13.48 14.01
CA GLU A 37 17.03 -14.53 13.29
C GLU A 37 16.31 -15.07 12.04
N THR A 38 15.03 -14.72 11.81
CA THR A 38 14.27 -15.23 10.64
C THR A 38 13.78 -14.15 9.67
N LEU A 39 14.10 -12.88 9.95
CA LEU A 39 13.72 -11.76 9.08
C LEU A 39 14.60 -11.79 7.81
N LYS A 40 14.05 -12.27 6.70
CA LYS A 40 14.74 -12.19 5.41
C LYS A 40 14.61 -10.75 4.90
N THR A 41 15.65 -9.96 5.17
CA THR A 41 15.85 -8.67 4.50
C THR A 41 16.35 -8.93 3.09
N ASN A 42 15.63 -8.42 2.09
CA ASN A 42 16.14 -8.41 0.72
C ASN A 42 17.25 -7.36 0.59
N PHE A 43 17.09 -6.22 1.29
CA PHE A 43 18.00 -5.09 1.23
C PHE A 43 17.78 -4.14 2.41
N VAL A 44 18.86 -3.50 2.87
CA VAL A 44 18.83 -2.33 3.76
C VAL A 44 19.39 -1.17 2.94
N ALA A 45 18.60 -0.11 2.75
CA ALA A 45 19.06 1.01 1.97
C ALA A 45 20.17 1.80 2.68
N SER A 46 21.14 2.25 1.90
CA SER A 46 22.19 3.15 2.38
C SER A 46 21.68 4.57 2.64
N HIS A 47 20.60 4.96 1.97
CA HIS A 47 20.00 6.28 2.08
C HIS A 47 18.94 6.35 3.18
N PRO A 48 18.80 7.52 3.85
CA PRO A 48 17.77 7.71 4.87
C PRO A 48 16.36 7.83 4.25
N PRO A 49 15.29 7.68 5.04
CA PRO A 49 13.90 7.83 4.55
C PRO A 49 13.63 9.16 3.84
N ARG A 50 14.24 10.26 4.29
CA ARG A 50 14.18 11.59 3.65
C ARG A 50 14.54 11.53 2.17
N TYR A 51 15.62 10.83 1.82
CA TYR A 51 16.12 10.78 0.44
C TYR A 51 15.06 10.24 -0.52
N PHE A 52 14.35 9.17 -0.10
CA PHE A 52 13.29 8.58 -0.92
C PHE A 52 12.08 9.49 -1.03
N ALA A 53 11.69 10.16 0.06
CA ALA A 53 10.60 11.14 0.03
C ALA A 53 10.90 12.33 -0.88
N GLU A 54 12.12 12.88 -0.84
CA GLU A 54 12.58 13.96 -1.72
C GLU A 54 12.61 13.48 -3.19
N LEU A 55 13.12 12.28 -3.45
CA LEU A 55 13.11 11.67 -4.79
C LEU A 55 11.68 11.54 -5.34
N TYR A 56 10.73 11.07 -4.54
CA TYR A 56 9.34 10.93 -4.95
C TYR A 56 8.67 12.29 -5.19
N GLN A 57 9.00 13.29 -4.38
CA GLN A 57 8.53 14.66 -4.57
C GLN A 57 9.05 15.26 -5.87
N GLU A 58 10.35 15.10 -6.18
CA GLU A 58 10.95 15.59 -7.42
C GLU A 58 10.32 14.98 -8.67
N ARG A 59 9.81 13.75 -8.57
CA ARG A 59 9.12 13.02 -9.65
C ARG A 59 7.60 13.17 -9.64
N ASP A 60 7.04 13.95 -8.71
CA ASP A 60 5.59 14.15 -8.59
C ASP A 60 4.82 12.82 -8.47
N LEU A 61 5.32 11.93 -7.61
CA LEU A 61 4.76 10.60 -7.35
C LEU A 61 3.86 10.61 -6.11
N GLU A 62 2.64 11.13 -6.29
CA GLU A 62 1.65 11.21 -5.21
C GLU A 62 1.10 9.83 -4.80
N GLY A 63 0.45 9.78 -3.62
CA GLY A 63 -0.21 8.57 -3.12
C GLY A 63 0.75 7.46 -2.68
N GLY A 64 2.04 7.79 -2.55
CA GLY A 64 3.02 6.89 -1.95
C GLY A 64 2.81 6.72 -0.45
N HIS A 65 3.30 5.61 0.10
CA HIS A 65 3.09 5.25 1.50
C HIS A 65 4.38 4.87 2.22
N VAL A 66 4.48 5.32 3.47
CA VAL A 66 5.50 4.94 4.43
C VAL A 66 4.92 3.90 5.40
N ILE A 67 5.51 2.71 5.49
CA ILE A 67 5.00 1.63 6.36
C ILE A 67 6.00 1.36 7.48
N MET A 68 5.56 1.55 8.73
CA MET A 68 6.33 1.22 9.92
C MET A 68 6.17 -0.26 10.28
N LEU A 69 7.21 -1.05 10.06
CA LEU A 69 7.27 -2.48 10.35
C LEU A 69 7.93 -2.70 11.71
N GLY A 70 7.10 -2.79 12.75
CA GLY A 70 7.55 -2.94 14.13
C GLY A 70 7.76 -1.60 14.85
N LYS A 71 8.44 -1.65 16.00
CA LYS A 71 8.67 -0.48 16.87
C LYS A 71 9.94 0.28 16.47
N GLY A 72 10.04 1.56 16.84
CA GLY A 72 11.27 2.35 16.66
C GLY A 72 11.42 2.93 15.26
N ASN A 73 10.32 3.07 14.52
CA ASN A 73 10.29 3.64 13.18
C ASN A 73 9.72 5.06 13.17
N GLU A 74 9.27 5.57 14.32
CA GLU A 74 8.50 6.80 14.42
C GLU A 74 9.30 8.03 13.95
N ASP A 75 10.56 8.14 14.35
CA ASP A 75 11.44 9.24 13.94
C ASP A 75 11.76 9.17 12.43
N ALA A 76 12.02 7.96 11.92
CA ALA A 76 12.28 7.72 10.50
C ALA A 76 11.06 8.04 9.62
N ALA A 77 9.85 7.70 10.08
CA ALA A 77 8.62 8.06 9.40
C ALA A 77 8.39 9.57 9.43
N ARG A 78 8.63 10.24 10.58
CA ARG A 78 8.56 11.71 10.68
C ARG A 78 9.55 12.39 9.77
N GLU A 79 10.75 11.84 9.62
CA GLU A 79 11.76 12.34 8.70
C GLU A 79 11.27 12.31 7.25
N ALA A 80 10.69 11.19 6.78
CA ALA A 80 10.13 11.09 5.43
C ALA A 80 8.94 12.05 5.22
N LEU A 81 8.02 12.12 6.19
CA LEU A 81 6.86 13.02 6.12
C LEU A 81 7.25 14.50 6.11
N ALA A 82 8.28 14.88 6.86
CA ALA A 82 8.77 16.25 6.91
C ALA A 82 9.47 16.67 5.62
N ALA A 83 10.05 15.72 4.87
CA ALA A 83 10.68 15.98 3.59
C ALA A 83 9.66 16.35 2.50
N TRP A 84 8.49 15.71 2.50
CA TRP A 84 7.38 16.06 1.61
C TRP A 84 6.05 16.16 2.37
N PRO A 85 5.78 17.31 3.03
CA PRO A 85 4.55 17.51 3.78
C PRO A 85 3.32 17.32 2.89
N ARG A 86 2.37 16.50 3.36
CA ARG A 86 1.14 16.13 2.68
C ARG A 86 1.34 15.35 1.37
N GLY A 87 2.56 14.89 1.07
CA GLY A 87 2.87 14.07 -0.11
C GLY A 87 2.70 12.57 0.12
N LEU A 88 3.02 12.08 1.33
CA LEU A 88 3.06 10.66 1.64
C LEU A 88 2.01 10.26 2.69
N GLN A 89 1.48 9.04 2.54
CA GLN A 89 0.65 8.38 3.54
C GLN A 89 1.53 7.66 4.58
N VAL A 90 0.99 7.35 5.75
CA VAL A 90 1.73 6.59 6.78
C VAL A 90 0.91 5.47 7.41
N GLY A 91 1.49 4.28 7.51
CA GLY A 91 0.90 3.09 8.10
C GLY A 91 1.81 2.40 9.12
N GLY A 92 1.26 1.39 9.80
CA GLY A 92 1.96 0.63 10.84
C GLY A 92 1.66 1.12 12.25
N GLY A 93 0.90 0.34 13.03
CA GLY A 93 0.54 0.71 14.41
C GLY A 93 -0.44 1.88 14.55
N ILE A 94 -1.03 2.35 13.44
CA ILE A 94 -2.05 3.40 13.44
C ILE A 94 -3.32 2.94 14.17
N ASN A 95 -3.83 3.79 15.05
CA ASN A 95 -5.05 3.56 15.83
C ASN A 95 -5.74 4.90 16.19
N ASP A 96 -6.87 4.81 16.88
CA ASP A 96 -7.68 5.94 17.34
C ASP A 96 -6.97 6.89 18.33
N LYS A 97 -5.84 6.50 18.90
CA LYS A 97 -5.08 7.35 19.84
C LYS A 97 -3.95 8.14 19.20
N ASN A 98 -3.43 7.70 18.05
CA ASN A 98 -2.27 8.32 17.40
C ASN A 98 -2.54 8.87 16.00
N CYS A 99 -3.68 8.56 15.38
CA CYS A 99 -3.96 8.94 13.99
C CYS A 99 -3.87 10.45 13.73
N THR A 100 -4.39 11.29 14.62
CA THR A 100 -4.37 12.75 14.47
C THR A 100 -2.96 13.34 14.58
N GLU A 101 -2.09 12.73 15.40
CA GLU A 101 -0.68 13.13 15.51
C GLU A 101 0.07 12.91 14.20
N TRP A 102 -0.18 11.80 13.51
CA TRP A 102 0.44 11.51 12.22
C TRP A 102 -0.02 12.45 11.10
N LEU A 103 -1.32 12.80 11.08
CA LEU A 103 -1.82 13.82 10.18
C LEU A 103 -1.17 15.19 10.45
N ALA A 104 -1.04 15.56 11.73
CA ALA A 104 -0.36 16.81 12.13
C ALA A 104 1.15 16.80 11.81
N ALA A 105 1.77 15.61 11.82
CA ALA A 105 3.18 15.42 11.45
C ALA A 105 3.45 15.49 9.94
N GLY A 106 2.42 15.75 9.12
CA GLY A 106 2.57 15.96 7.68
C GLY A 106 2.13 14.79 6.81
N ALA A 107 1.57 13.71 7.36
CA ALA A 107 0.98 12.67 6.54
C ALA A 107 -0.20 13.22 5.72
N SER A 108 -0.31 12.81 4.46
CA SER A 108 -1.46 13.12 3.60
C SER A 108 -2.71 12.40 4.12
N LYS A 109 -2.55 11.12 4.46
CA LYS A 109 -3.52 10.22 5.08
C LYS A 109 -2.82 9.26 6.04
N VAL A 110 -3.56 8.67 6.96
CA VAL A 110 -3.09 7.53 7.77
C VAL A 110 -3.68 6.22 7.27
N ILE A 111 -2.89 5.16 7.33
CA ILE A 111 -3.24 3.82 6.88
C ILE A 111 -3.47 2.93 8.09
N VAL A 112 -4.72 2.50 8.29
CA VAL A 112 -5.10 1.61 9.39
C VAL A 112 -5.10 0.15 8.94
N THR A 113 -4.53 -0.72 9.77
CA THR A 113 -4.34 -2.15 9.50
C THR A 113 -4.97 -3.00 10.62
N SER A 114 -4.15 -3.61 11.47
CA SER A 114 -4.53 -4.58 12.51
C SER A 114 -5.42 -3.99 13.62
N PHE A 115 -5.45 -2.67 13.79
CA PHE A 115 -6.35 -2.01 14.74
C PHE A 115 -7.82 -2.39 14.49
N LEU A 116 -8.22 -2.59 13.23
CA LEU A 116 -9.59 -2.97 12.86
C LEU A 116 -9.95 -4.41 13.22
N PHE A 117 -8.99 -5.24 13.62
CA PHE A 117 -9.18 -6.67 13.85
C PHE A 117 -8.77 -7.11 15.26
N PRO A 118 -9.40 -6.58 16.34
CA PRO A 118 -9.13 -7.04 17.68
C PRO A 118 -9.34 -8.57 17.78
N ASN A 119 -8.31 -9.28 18.22
CA ASN A 119 -8.30 -10.75 18.27
C ASN A 119 -8.63 -11.42 16.93
N GLY A 120 -8.30 -10.79 15.79
CA GLY A 120 -8.53 -11.32 14.45
C GLY A 120 -9.99 -11.21 13.96
N VAL A 121 -10.83 -10.41 14.63
CA VAL A 121 -12.24 -10.21 14.24
C VAL A 121 -12.46 -8.77 13.82
N PHE A 122 -13.03 -8.55 12.64
CA PHE A 122 -13.33 -7.21 12.13
C PHE A 122 -14.25 -6.44 13.08
N SER A 123 -13.90 -5.17 13.36
CA SER A 123 -14.64 -4.27 14.23
C SER A 123 -15.05 -3.01 13.48
N LEU A 124 -16.33 -2.95 13.09
CA LEU A 124 -16.93 -1.76 12.49
C LEU A 124 -16.88 -0.56 13.45
N GLU A 125 -17.04 -0.80 14.76
CA GLU A 125 -16.94 0.25 15.79
C GLU A 125 -15.57 0.95 15.75
N ARG A 126 -14.48 0.17 15.63
CA ARG A 126 -13.13 0.72 15.52
C ARG A 126 -12.90 1.49 14.23
N LEU A 127 -13.44 1.00 13.11
CA LEU A 127 -13.41 1.70 11.82
C LEU A 127 -14.13 3.05 11.92
N GLN A 128 -15.33 3.07 12.52
CA GLN A 128 -16.10 4.28 12.76
C GLN A 128 -15.36 5.25 13.68
N ALA A 129 -14.74 4.75 14.75
CA ALA A 129 -14.00 5.58 15.70
C ALA A 129 -12.82 6.32 15.03
N ILE A 130 -11.98 5.59 14.29
CA ILE A 130 -10.82 6.21 13.63
C ILE A 130 -11.24 7.09 12.44
N SER A 131 -12.26 6.70 11.67
CA SER A 131 -12.81 7.52 10.59
C SER A 131 -13.37 8.84 11.11
N LYS A 132 -14.03 8.85 12.28
CA LYS A 132 -14.52 10.09 12.91
C LYS A 132 -13.39 11.05 13.28
N LEU A 133 -12.24 10.53 13.71
CA LEU A 133 -11.10 11.34 14.14
C LEU A 133 -10.29 11.90 12.96
N THR A 134 -10.14 11.09 11.91
CA THR A 134 -9.35 11.43 10.72
C THR A 134 -10.15 12.17 9.65
N GLY A 135 -11.48 12.00 9.66
CA GLY A 135 -12.32 12.23 8.49
C GLY A 135 -12.07 11.16 7.41
N LYS A 136 -13.11 10.85 6.62
CA LYS A 136 -13.01 9.87 5.53
C LYS A 136 -11.83 10.13 4.59
N GLU A 137 -11.60 11.40 4.24
CA GLU A 137 -10.51 11.84 3.36
C GLU A 137 -9.11 11.65 3.95
N GLY A 138 -8.98 11.57 5.28
CA GLY A 138 -7.72 11.36 5.99
C GLY A 138 -7.38 9.89 6.25
N LEU A 139 -8.27 8.95 5.85
CA LEU A 139 -8.15 7.53 6.17
C LEU A 139 -7.99 6.66 4.92
N VAL A 140 -6.98 5.79 4.97
CA VAL A 140 -6.80 4.63 4.11
C VAL A 140 -6.98 3.37 4.94
N VAL A 141 -7.66 2.37 4.40
CA VAL A 141 -7.74 1.04 5.03
C VAL A 141 -6.87 0.08 4.26
N ASP A 142 -5.91 -0.52 4.95
CA ASP A 142 -5.10 -1.61 4.42
C ASP A 142 -5.82 -2.93 4.64
N VAL A 143 -6.12 -3.61 3.53
CA VAL A 143 -6.75 -4.92 3.49
C VAL A 143 -5.71 -5.92 3.00
N SER A 144 -4.83 -6.32 3.90
CA SER A 144 -3.89 -7.41 3.67
C SER A 144 -4.64 -8.74 3.57
N CYS A 145 -4.47 -9.49 2.49
CA CYS A 145 -5.24 -10.70 2.22
C CYS A 145 -4.40 -11.89 1.73
N ARG A 146 -4.93 -13.10 1.95
CA ARG A 146 -4.40 -14.37 1.44
C ARG A 146 -5.47 -15.16 0.72
N LYS A 147 -5.06 -15.91 -0.29
CA LYS A 147 -5.95 -16.79 -1.07
C LYS A 147 -6.17 -18.12 -0.33
N VAL A 148 -7.43 -18.50 -0.16
CA VAL A 148 -7.88 -19.78 0.41
C VAL A 148 -8.88 -20.40 -0.56
N GLY A 149 -8.42 -21.37 -1.34
CA GLY A 149 -9.19 -21.88 -2.49
C GLY A 149 -9.35 -20.79 -3.55
N ASP A 150 -10.58 -20.47 -3.91
CA ASP A 150 -10.93 -19.47 -4.92
C ASP A 150 -11.37 -18.12 -4.31
N ARG A 151 -11.04 -17.89 -3.03
CA ARG A 151 -11.46 -16.71 -2.26
C ARG A 151 -10.28 -16.08 -1.53
N TRP A 152 -10.40 -14.81 -1.18
CA TRP A 152 -9.39 -14.08 -0.42
C TRP A 152 -9.93 -13.70 0.95
N PHE A 153 -9.12 -13.88 1.98
CA PHE A 153 -9.47 -13.56 3.36
C PHE A 153 -8.44 -12.62 3.95
N VAL A 154 -8.91 -11.69 4.79
CA VAL A 154 -8.02 -10.75 5.49
C VAL A 154 -7.06 -11.53 6.38
N ALA A 155 -5.79 -11.20 6.31
CA ALA A 155 -4.72 -11.78 7.12
C ALA A 155 -4.14 -10.71 8.05
N THR A 156 -4.05 -11.03 9.34
CA THR A 156 -3.51 -10.17 10.40
C THR A 156 -2.26 -10.80 11.01
N ASP A 157 -1.68 -10.13 12.01
CA ASP A 157 -0.51 -10.62 12.76
C ASP A 157 0.65 -11.01 11.83
N LYS A 158 1.10 -10.05 10.99
CA LYS A 158 2.16 -10.26 9.99
C LYS A 158 1.82 -11.41 9.03
N TRP A 159 0.54 -11.46 8.65
CA TRP A 159 -0.04 -12.46 7.75
C TRP A 159 -0.04 -13.91 8.27
N GLN A 160 0.24 -14.11 9.56
CA GLN A 160 0.26 -15.43 10.18
C GLN A 160 -1.14 -15.92 10.56
N ARG A 161 -2.09 -14.99 10.76
CA ARG A 161 -3.46 -15.30 11.14
C ARG A 161 -4.43 -14.92 10.02
N ILE A 162 -5.03 -15.91 9.38
CA ILE A 162 -6.16 -15.69 8.46
C ILE A 162 -7.42 -15.49 9.30
N THR A 163 -8.16 -14.43 9.02
CA THR A 163 -9.43 -14.09 9.68
C THR A 163 -10.62 -14.70 8.91
N GLU A 164 -11.82 -14.60 9.47
CA GLU A 164 -13.06 -15.00 8.80
C GLU A 164 -13.59 -13.92 7.84
N THR A 165 -12.95 -12.75 7.79
CA THR A 165 -13.38 -11.64 6.94
C THR A 165 -12.92 -11.87 5.50
N GLU A 166 -13.89 -12.21 4.63
CA GLU A 166 -13.66 -12.33 3.19
C GLU A 166 -13.44 -10.96 2.55
N VAL A 167 -12.47 -10.88 1.63
CA VAL A 167 -12.25 -9.73 0.76
C VAL A 167 -13.10 -9.93 -0.48
N CYS A 168 -14.26 -9.28 -0.48
CA CYS A 168 -15.24 -9.32 -1.56
C CYS A 168 -15.89 -7.93 -1.71
N LYS A 169 -16.77 -7.78 -2.70
CA LYS A 169 -17.47 -6.53 -2.99
C LYS A 169 -18.19 -5.97 -1.75
N GLU A 170 -18.92 -6.82 -1.03
CA GLU A 170 -19.76 -6.43 0.10
C GLU A 170 -18.93 -5.87 1.26
N THR A 171 -17.80 -6.53 1.57
CA THR A 171 -16.87 -6.04 2.60
C THR A 171 -16.24 -4.72 2.18
N LEU A 172 -15.80 -4.60 0.92
CA LEU A 172 -15.19 -3.38 0.41
C LEU A 172 -16.19 -2.21 0.35
N ASP A 173 -17.43 -2.44 -0.07
CA ASP A 173 -18.49 -1.43 -0.06
C ASP A 173 -18.70 -0.91 1.37
N LEU A 174 -18.88 -1.80 2.36
CA LEU A 174 -19.06 -1.45 3.76
C LEU A 174 -17.90 -0.59 4.30
N VAL A 175 -16.65 -0.98 4.00
CA VAL A 175 -15.47 -0.25 4.49
C VAL A 175 -15.32 1.09 3.77
N SER A 176 -15.68 1.15 2.49
CA SER A 176 -15.58 2.36 1.66
C SER A 176 -16.46 3.51 2.14
N ASP A 177 -17.45 3.25 3.00
CA ASP A 177 -18.24 4.30 3.64
C ASP A 177 -17.40 5.15 4.61
N TYR A 178 -16.30 4.58 5.14
CA TYR A 178 -15.52 5.16 6.24
C TYR A 178 -14.09 5.57 5.86
N CYS A 179 -13.57 5.13 4.72
CA CYS A 179 -12.26 5.54 4.21
C CYS A 179 -12.34 6.09 2.78
N SER A 180 -11.33 6.86 2.38
CA SER A 180 -11.26 7.45 1.05
C SER A 180 -10.42 6.62 0.08
N GLU A 181 -9.69 5.62 0.58
CA GLU A 181 -8.78 4.82 -0.23
C GLU A 181 -8.54 3.43 0.39
N PHE A 182 -8.23 2.46 -0.46
CA PHE A 182 -7.77 1.14 -0.07
C PHE A 182 -6.30 0.92 -0.44
N LEU A 183 -5.58 0.23 0.45
CA LEU A 183 -4.31 -0.41 0.14
C LEU A 183 -4.52 -1.93 0.25
N ILE A 184 -4.43 -2.66 -0.86
CA ILE A 184 -4.64 -4.12 -0.88
C ILE A 184 -3.28 -4.80 -0.95
N HIS A 185 -2.86 -5.41 0.17
CA HIS A 185 -1.64 -6.21 0.22
C HIS A 185 -1.92 -7.68 -0.07
N ALA A 186 -1.39 -8.21 -1.17
CA ALA A 186 -1.45 -9.63 -1.49
C ALA A 186 -0.28 -10.38 -0.84
N ALA A 187 -0.48 -10.83 0.40
CA ALA A 187 0.58 -11.38 1.25
C ALA A 187 1.25 -12.65 0.71
N ASP A 188 0.58 -13.39 -0.19
CA ASP A 188 1.11 -14.62 -0.80
C ASP A 188 2.18 -14.34 -1.87
N VAL A 189 2.27 -13.11 -2.38
CA VAL A 189 3.23 -12.71 -3.44
C VAL A 189 4.15 -11.55 -3.02
N GLU A 190 3.90 -10.94 -1.87
CA GLU A 190 4.62 -9.78 -1.37
C GLU A 190 6.11 -10.04 -1.10
N GLY A 191 6.98 -9.17 -1.65
CA GLY A 191 8.42 -9.28 -1.53
C GLY A 191 9.06 -10.53 -2.17
N LEU A 192 8.26 -11.40 -2.81
CA LEU A 192 8.73 -12.60 -3.48
C LEU A 192 9.13 -12.35 -4.94
N CYS A 193 8.72 -11.22 -5.53
CA CYS A 193 8.93 -10.89 -6.95
C CYS A 193 8.49 -12.03 -7.89
N LYS A 194 7.40 -12.73 -7.55
CA LYS A 194 6.87 -13.87 -8.33
C LYS A 194 5.76 -13.48 -9.30
N GLY A 195 5.29 -12.23 -9.26
CA GLY A 195 4.22 -11.70 -10.10
C GLY A 195 3.02 -11.30 -9.25
N ILE A 196 2.13 -10.51 -9.85
CA ILE A 196 0.88 -10.06 -9.23
C ILE A 196 -0.16 -11.19 -9.19
N ASP A 197 -1.11 -11.13 -8.26
CA ASP A 197 -2.32 -11.95 -8.30
C ASP A 197 -3.31 -11.33 -9.30
N GLU A 198 -3.20 -11.73 -10.57
CA GLU A 198 -4.03 -11.20 -11.67
C GLU A 198 -5.53 -11.38 -11.42
N GLU A 199 -5.93 -12.50 -10.82
CA GLU A 199 -7.34 -12.78 -10.53
C GLU A 199 -7.88 -11.81 -9.49
N LEU A 200 -7.11 -11.56 -8.41
CA LEU A 200 -7.48 -10.56 -7.41
C LEU A 200 -7.58 -9.16 -8.03
N VAL A 201 -6.63 -8.78 -8.90
CA VAL A 201 -6.65 -7.46 -9.56
C VAL A 201 -7.90 -7.30 -10.44
N GLU A 202 -8.27 -8.32 -11.21
CA GLU A 202 -9.49 -8.31 -12.03
C GLU A 202 -10.74 -8.17 -11.15
N LYS A 203 -10.81 -8.93 -10.04
CA LYS A 203 -11.92 -8.82 -9.08
C LYS A 203 -11.99 -7.43 -8.45
N LEU A 204 -10.86 -6.87 -8.01
CA LEU A 204 -10.79 -5.51 -7.47
C LEU A 204 -11.31 -4.49 -8.47
N GLY A 205 -10.95 -4.58 -9.75
CA GLY A 205 -11.50 -3.73 -10.82
C GLY A 205 -13.03 -3.76 -10.92
N SER A 206 -13.65 -4.90 -10.59
CA SER A 206 -15.10 -5.03 -10.55
C SER A 206 -15.75 -4.60 -9.22
N TRP A 207 -15.01 -4.65 -8.12
CA TRP A 207 -15.53 -4.46 -6.76
C TRP A 207 -15.36 -3.04 -6.23
N VAL A 208 -14.22 -2.40 -6.48
CA VAL A 208 -13.87 -1.13 -5.82
C VAL A 208 -14.61 0.07 -6.43
N THR A 209 -15.01 0.98 -5.55
CA THR A 209 -15.72 2.22 -5.88
C THR A 209 -14.94 3.48 -5.51
N ILE A 210 -13.86 3.33 -4.75
CA ILE A 210 -12.95 4.38 -4.29
C ILE A 210 -11.51 4.09 -4.78
N PRO A 211 -10.60 5.09 -4.78
CA PRO A 211 -9.19 4.86 -5.09
C PRO A 211 -8.63 3.64 -4.36
N THR A 212 -7.94 2.79 -5.11
CA THR A 212 -7.39 1.54 -4.58
C THR A 212 -5.99 1.36 -5.13
N THR A 213 -5.06 1.02 -4.26
CA THR A 213 -3.69 0.67 -4.61
C THR A 213 -3.47 -0.80 -4.28
N TYR A 214 -3.01 -1.59 -5.25
CA TYR A 214 -2.56 -2.95 -5.03
C TYR A 214 -1.06 -2.96 -4.74
N ALA A 215 -0.65 -3.76 -3.76
CA ALA A 215 0.75 -3.93 -3.37
C ALA A 215 1.04 -5.43 -3.17
N GLY A 216 1.93 -5.98 -4.00
CA GLY A 216 2.34 -7.38 -3.88
C GLY A 216 2.89 -7.98 -5.17
N GLY A 217 4.19 -8.24 -5.21
CA GLY A 217 4.81 -9.11 -6.21
C GLY A 217 5.14 -8.48 -7.56
N ALA A 218 4.92 -7.17 -7.75
CA ALA A 218 5.30 -6.43 -8.95
C ALA A 218 6.81 -6.52 -9.22
N LYS A 219 7.17 -6.94 -10.43
CA LYS A 219 8.53 -7.35 -10.80
C LYS A 219 8.96 -6.92 -12.21
N ALA A 220 8.06 -6.34 -13.00
CA ALA A 220 8.35 -5.89 -14.36
C ALA A 220 7.60 -4.59 -14.68
N LEU A 221 8.08 -3.81 -15.65
CA LEU A 221 7.41 -2.57 -16.09
C LEU A 221 6.00 -2.86 -16.63
N GLU A 222 5.85 -4.01 -17.29
CA GLU A 222 4.61 -4.50 -17.90
C GLU A 222 3.52 -4.86 -16.86
N ASP A 223 3.88 -5.04 -15.59
CA ASP A 223 2.90 -5.31 -14.54
C ASP A 223 1.94 -4.11 -14.36
N LEU A 224 2.42 -2.87 -14.57
CA LEU A 224 1.57 -1.67 -14.48
C LEU A 224 0.51 -1.65 -15.60
N GLU A 225 0.90 -2.01 -16.83
CA GLU A 225 -0.04 -2.14 -17.95
C GLU A 225 -1.00 -3.33 -17.75
N THR A 226 -0.51 -4.41 -17.16
CA THR A 226 -1.32 -5.59 -16.83
C THR A 226 -2.39 -5.24 -15.80
N VAL A 227 -2.02 -4.54 -14.72
CA VAL A 227 -2.97 -4.05 -13.71
C VAL A 227 -3.96 -3.06 -14.31
N ASP A 228 -3.51 -2.13 -15.14
CA ASP A 228 -4.37 -1.19 -15.85
C ASP A 228 -5.41 -1.87 -16.74
N ARG A 229 -5.00 -2.93 -17.46
CA ARG A 229 -5.90 -3.72 -18.30
C ARG A 229 -6.92 -4.49 -17.46
N LEU A 230 -6.46 -5.24 -16.46
CA LEU A 230 -7.30 -6.12 -15.64
C LEU A 230 -8.28 -5.34 -14.76
N SER A 231 -7.86 -4.19 -14.21
CA SER A 231 -8.69 -3.38 -13.31
C SER A 231 -9.51 -2.30 -14.01
N GLU A 232 -9.42 -2.22 -15.33
CA GLU A 232 -9.94 -1.12 -16.14
C GLU A 232 -9.47 0.28 -15.68
N GLY A 233 -8.24 0.36 -15.16
CA GLY A 233 -7.62 1.60 -14.66
C GLY A 233 -8.12 2.06 -13.28
N LYS A 234 -8.83 1.20 -12.55
CA LYS A 234 -9.36 1.51 -11.21
C LYS A 234 -8.39 1.21 -10.07
N VAL A 235 -7.43 0.32 -10.29
CA VAL A 235 -6.46 -0.12 -9.29
C VAL A 235 -5.07 0.38 -9.68
N ASP A 236 -4.41 1.11 -8.79
CA ASP A 236 -3.02 1.55 -8.94
C ASP A 236 -2.05 0.45 -8.46
N LEU A 237 -0.76 0.53 -8.79
CA LEU A 237 0.23 -0.52 -8.50
C LEU A 237 1.43 0.01 -7.73
N THR A 238 1.76 -0.70 -6.64
CA THR A 238 2.96 -0.45 -5.83
C THR A 238 4.15 -1.28 -6.31
N TYR A 239 5.31 -0.64 -6.41
CA TYR A 239 6.61 -1.30 -6.60
C TYR A 239 7.51 -0.99 -5.41
N GLY A 240 8.14 -2.03 -4.87
CA GLY A 240 9.09 -1.95 -3.74
C GLY A 240 10.37 -2.70 -4.09
N SER A 241 10.56 -3.89 -3.50
CA SER A 241 11.77 -4.72 -3.60
C SER A 241 12.33 -5.03 -5.00
N SER A 242 11.54 -4.88 -6.07
CA SER A 242 11.99 -5.06 -7.44
C SER A 242 12.79 -3.87 -8.00
N LEU A 243 12.66 -2.69 -7.37
CA LEU A 243 13.28 -1.44 -7.82
C LEU A 243 14.77 -1.37 -7.46
N ASP A 244 15.56 -0.86 -8.41
CA ASP A 244 16.99 -0.58 -8.24
C ASP A 244 17.33 0.40 -7.10
N ILE A 245 16.48 1.39 -6.84
CA ILE A 245 16.63 2.30 -5.69
C ILE A 245 16.55 1.58 -4.33
N PHE A 246 16.04 0.35 -4.31
CA PHE A 246 16.03 -0.55 -3.14
C PHE A 246 16.91 -1.79 -3.33
N GLY A 247 17.92 -1.72 -4.21
CA GLY A 247 18.85 -2.82 -4.47
C GLY A 247 18.25 -3.97 -5.30
N GLY A 248 17.03 -3.81 -5.82
CA GLY A 248 16.45 -4.70 -6.80
C GLY A 248 17.18 -4.64 -8.15
N THR A 249 16.94 -5.62 -9.00
CA THR A 249 17.58 -5.69 -10.33
C THR A 249 16.58 -5.89 -11.46
N LEU A 250 15.29 -5.91 -11.13
CA LEU A 250 14.23 -6.28 -12.06
C LEU A 250 13.59 -5.07 -12.74
N VAL A 251 13.44 -3.97 -12.01
CA VAL A 251 12.81 -2.74 -12.52
C VAL A 251 13.72 -1.56 -12.21
N ARG A 252 14.07 -0.76 -13.23
CA ARG A 252 14.74 0.53 -13.02
C ARG A 252 13.70 1.58 -12.67
N PHE A 253 13.90 2.28 -11.56
CA PHE A 253 12.96 3.30 -11.07
C PHE A 253 12.64 4.34 -12.14
N GLU A 254 13.65 4.85 -12.83
CA GLU A 254 13.42 5.96 -13.76
C GLU A 254 12.66 5.53 -15.02
N GLU A 255 12.84 4.29 -15.49
CA GLU A 255 12.00 3.75 -16.55
C GLU A 255 10.54 3.59 -16.10
N LEU A 256 10.30 3.17 -14.85
CA LEU A 256 8.95 3.08 -14.31
C LEU A 256 8.28 4.45 -14.22
N VAL A 257 9.02 5.48 -13.82
CA VAL A 257 8.55 6.87 -13.80
C VAL A 257 8.21 7.36 -15.21
N GLU A 258 9.02 7.03 -16.22
CA GLU A 258 8.72 7.33 -17.62
C GLU A 258 7.44 6.62 -18.10
N VAL A 259 7.25 5.35 -17.74
CA VAL A 259 6.02 4.60 -18.05
C VAL A 259 4.81 5.25 -17.39
N ASP A 260 4.86 5.56 -16.08
CA ASP A 260 3.76 6.22 -15.35
C ASP A 260 3.43 7.59 -15.97
N ASN A 261 4.45 8.38 -16.31
CA ASN A 261 4.29 9.69 -16.94
C ASN A 261 3.57 9.60 -18.29
N ARG A 262 3.92 8.63 -19.14
CA ARG A 262 3.23 8.41 -20.42
C ARG A 262 1.75 8.09 -20.22
N LEU A 263 1.41 7.34 -19.17
CA LEU A 263 0.02 7.02 -18.86
C LEU A 263 -0.78 8.20 -18.29
N LYS A 264 -0.15 9.29 -17.82
CA LYS A 264 -0.86 10.50 -17.34
C LYS A 264 -1.48 11.33 -18.47
N TYR A 265 -0.93 11.29 -19.68
CA TYR A 265 -1.20 12.28 -20.74
C TYR A 265 -1.82 11.70 -22.02
N ILE A 266 -2.29 10.44 -21.96
CA ILE A 266 -3.01 9.75 -23.05
C ILE A 266 -4.45 9.52 -22.61
#